data_AF-C1DC87-F1
#
_entry.id   AF-C1DC87-F1
#
_cell.length_a   1.000
_cell.length_b   1.000
_cell.length_c   1.000
_cell.angle_alpha   90.00
_cell.angle_beta   90.00
_cell.angle_gamma   90.00
#
_symmetry.space_group_name_H-M   'P 1'
#
loop_
_entity.id
_entity.type
_entity.pdbx_description
1 polymer ?
#
loop_
_entity_poly.entity_id
_entity_poly.type
_entity_poly.pdbx_seq_one_letter_code
_entity_poly.pdbx_strand_id
1 'polypeptide(L)'
;MEHLIATELEEGPDGRFTGRPSGLPSFQDGKIHRLHDWLASRGQRLEDFDRSWFYSDSRNDIPLMSVVTHPVAVNPDELLRAHAEAHGWPVMFLHD
;
A
#
# COMPACT_ATOMS: atom_id res chain seq x y z
N MET A 1 -13.77 -8.00 -6.99
CA MET A 1 -12.97 -6.88 -6.47
C MET A 1 -12.81 -5.91 -7.62
N GLU A 2 -13.37 -4.69 -7.52
CA GLU A 2 -13.44 -3.75 -8.65
C GLU A 2 -12.11 -3.02 -8.90
N HIS A 3 -11.35 -2.77 -7.83
CA HIS A 3 -10.06 -2.08 -7.90
C HIS A 3 -9.00 -2.91 -7.16
N LEU A 4 -7.86 -3.12 -7.80
CA LEU A 4 -6.72 -3.85 -7.25
C LEU A 4 -5.43 -3.16 -7.70
N ILE A 5 -4.56 -2.84 -6.74
CA ILE A 5 -3.21 -2.33 -6.99
C ILE A 5 -2.23 -3.37 -6.41
N ALA A 6 -1.80 -4.31 -7.24
CA ALA A 6 -0.96 -5.44 -6.83
C ALA A 6 0.16 -5.66 -7.83
N THR A 7 1.25 -6.31 -7.39
CA THR A 7 2.37 -6.64 -8.30
C THR A 7 1.85 -7.51 -9.42
N GLU A 8 1.90 -6.98 -10.63
CA GLU A 8 1.57 -7.74 -11.82
C GLU A 8 2.77 -8.59 -12.22
N LEU A 9 2.51 -9.76 -12.78
CA LEU A 9 3.53 -10.67 -13.27
C LEU A 9 3.60 -10.58 -14.78
N GLU A 10 4.81 -10.66 -15.33
CA GLU A 10 5.00 -10.71 -16.77
C GLU A 10 4.52 -12.06 -17.31
N GLU A 11 3.70 -12.02 -18.36
CA GLU A 11 3.26 -13.18 -19.12
C GLU A 11 4.06 -13.30 -20.42
N GLY A 12 4.55 -14.50 -20.69
CA GLY A 12 5.21 -14.83 -21.95
C GLY A 12 4.20 -14.96 -23.11
N PRO A 13 4.68 -15.10 -24.36
CA PRO A 13 3.83 -15.26 -25.54
C PRO A 13 2.89 -16.48 -25.50
N ASP A 14 3.17 -17.45 -24.64
CA ASP A 14 2.38 -18.65 -24.41
C ASP A 14 1.35 -18.51 -23.26
N GLY A 15 1.22 -17.30 -22.69
CA GLY A 15 0.34 -16.99 -21.56
C GLY A 15 0.83 -17.53 -20.22
N ARG A 16 2.10 -17.96 -20.11
CA ARG A 16 2.68 -18.42 -18.84
C ARG A 16 3.45 -17.31 -18.15
N PHE A 17 3.39 -17.26 -16.82
CA PHE A 17 4.22 -16.35 -16.04
C PHE A 17 5.70 -16.68 -16.19
N THR A 18 6.50 -15.63 -16.43
CA THR A 18 7.95 -15.77 -16.59
C THR A 18 8.70 -15.80 -15.26
N GLY A 19 8.00 -15.52 -14.15
CA GLY A 19 8.57 -15.35 -12.81
C GLY A 19 9.11 -13.94 -12.54
N ARG A 20 9.03 -13.03 -13.53
CA ARG A 20 9.42 -11.63 -13.38
C ARG A 20 8.19 -10.75 -13.10
N PRO A 21 8.36 -9.65 -12.36
CA PRO A 21 7.30 -8.65 -12.25
C PRO A 21 7.12 -7.91 -13.58
N SER A 22 5.87 -7.53 -13.87
CA SER A 22 5.53 -6.55 -14.88
C SER A 22 5.59 -5.15 -14.26
N GLY A 23 6.46 -4.30 -14.79
CA GLY A 23 6.66 -2.95 -14.29
C GLY A 23 7.19 -2.89 -12.84
N LEU A 24 6.84 -1.82 -12.13
CA LEU A 24 7.27 -1.57 -10.76
C LEU A 24 6.43 -2.39 -9.75
N PRO A 25 7.03 -3.21 -8.86
CA PRO A 25 6.28 -3.97 -7.86
C PRO A 25 5.54 -3.11 -6.82
N SER A 26 4.42 -3.58 -6.26
CA SER A 26 3.73 -2.98 -5.08
C SER A 26 4.47 -3.42 -3.83
N PHE A 27 5.66 -2.87 -3.62
CA PHE A 27 6.44 -3.17 -2.44
C PHE A 27 7.16 -1.92 -1.97
N GLN A 28 7.03 -1.60 -0.68
CA GLN A 28 7.58 -0.38 -0.08
C GLN A 28 7.20 0.86 -0.92
N ASP A 29 8.18 1.66 -1.34
CA ASP A 29 7.98 2.85 -2.16
C ASP A 29 7.27 2.57 -3.49
N GLY A 30 7.36 1.33 -4.01
CA GLY A 30 6.61 0.90 -5.18
C GLY A 30 5.10 0.94 -4.98
N LYS A 31 4.60 0.76 -3.74
CA LYS A 31 3.18 0.94 -3.42
C LYS A 31 2.74 2.40 -3.58
N ILE A 32 3.58 3.36 -3.20
CA ILE A 32 3.29 4.80 -3.34
C ILE A 32 3.21 5.17 -4.82
N HIS A 33 4.21 4.77 -5.61
CA HIS A 33 4.22 5.02 -7.05
C HIS A 33 2.97 4.45 -7.73
N ARG A 34 2.65 3.20 -7.42
CA ARG A 34 1.48 2.52 -8.00
C ARG A 34 0.14 3.13 -7.57
N LEU A 35 0.05 3.65 -6.35
CA LEU A 35 -1.10 4.46 -5.93
C LEU A 35 -1.24 5.72 -6.78
N HIS A 36 -0.15 6.47 -6.97
CA HIS A 36 -0.18 7.68 -7.77
C HIS A 36 -0.48 7.41 -9.25
N ASP A 37 0.10 6.37 -9.84
CA ASP A 37 -0.21 5.95 -11.21
C ASP A 37 -1.70 5.59 -11.37
N TRP A 38 -2.24 4.83 -10.41
CA TRP A 38 -3.65 4.46 -10.43
C TRP A 38 -4.56 5.69 -10.30
N LEU A 39 -4.27 6.62 -9.40
CA LEU A 39 -5.03 7.86 -9.25
C LEU A 39 -4.92 8.75 -10.51
N ALA A 40 -3.72 8.90 -11.07
CA ALA A 40 -3.47 9.69 -12.27
C ALA A 40 -4.23 9.13 -13.48
N SER A 41 -4.34 7.80 -13.61
CA SER A 41 -5.14 7.16 -14.67
C SER A 41 -6.63 7.54 -14.63
N ARG A 42 -7.09 8.05 -13.49
CA ARG A 42 -8.45 8.53 -13.24
C ARG A 42 -8.57 10.05 -13.24
N GLY A 43 -7.48 10.76 -13.54
CA GLY A 43 -7.41 12.22 -13.46
C GLY A 43 -7.45 12.77 -12.03
N GLN A 44 -7.01 11.97 -11.05
CA GLN A 44 -7.04 12.29 -9.62
C GLN A 44 -5.62 12.28 -9.03
N ARG A 45 -5.46 12.90 -7.87
CA ARG A 45 -4.27 12.84 -7.02
C ARG A 45 -4.67 12.52 -5.58
N LEU A 46 -3.71 12.12 -4.74
CA LEU A 46 -4.02 11.77 -3.34
C LEU A 46 -4.51 13.00 -2.56
N GLU A 47 -3.97 14.17 -2.91
CA GLU A 47 -4.29 15.46 -2.30
C GLU A 47 -5.66 15.99 -2.71
N ASP A 48 -6.31 15.40 -3.72
CA ASP A 48 -7.68 15.76 -4.11
C ASP A 48 -8.72 15.23 -3.10
N PHE A 49 -8.29 14.40 -2.14
CA PHE A 49 -9.13 13.85 -1.09
C PHE A 49 -8.83 14.53 0.24
N ASP A 50 -9.84 15.14 0.86
CA ASP A 50 -9.72 15.70 2.21
C ASP A 50 -9.34 14.64 3.26
N ARG A 51 -9.70 13.38 3.00
CA ARG A 51 -9.45 12.25 3.89
C ARG A 51 -9.08 11.00 3.09
N SER A 52 -8.09 10.28 3.59
CA SER A 52 -7.49 9.08 3.04
C SER A 52 -7.06 8.17 4.18
N TRP A 53 -7.40 6.88 4.08
CA TRP A 53 -7.05 5.87 5.08
C TRP A 53 -6.16 4.81 4.44
N PHE A 54 -5.20 4.31 5.23
CA PHE A 54 -4.42 3.15 4.85
C PHE A 54 -4.26 2.23 6.06
N TYR A 55 -4.63 0.96 5.87
CA TYR A 55 -4.60 -0.07 6.89
C TYR A 55 -3.50 -1.07 6.52
N SER A 56 -2.57 -1.35 7.44
CA SER A 56 -1.50 -2.33 7.19
C SER A 56 -1.01 -2.98 8.48
N ASP A 57 -0.52 -4.21 8.33
CA ASP A 57 0.12 -5.03 9.35
C ASP A 57 1.65 -4.98 9.28
N SER A 58 2.23 -4.45 8.20
CA SER A 58 3.65 -4.55 7.92
C SER A 58 4.38 -3.21 7.97
N ARG A 59 5.56 -3.20 8.60
CA ARG A 59 6.50 -2.07 8.55
C ARG A 59 6.87 -1.61 7.14
N ASN A 60 6.78 -2.50 6.15
CA ASN A 60 7.10 -2.16 4.76
C ASN A 60 6.19 -1.07 4.21
N ASP A 61 5.04 -0.86 4.84
CA ASP A 61 4.04 0.10 4.41
C ASP A 61 4.12 1.43 5.15
N ILE A 62 5.03 1.59 6.12
CA ILE A 62 5.25 2.86 6.82
C ILE A 62 5.36 4.03 5.82
N PRO A 63 6.13 3.96 4.72
CA PRO A 63 6.19 5.06 3.75
C PRO A 63 4.82 5.48 3.20
N LEU A 64 3.97 4.51 2.86
CA LEU A 64 2.63 4.79 2.32
C LEU A 64 1.65 5.24 3.43
N MET A 65 1.77 4.67 4.62
CA MET A 65 1.02 5.12 5.80
C MET A 65 1.36 6.57 6.15
N SER A 66 2.62 6.99 5.99
CA SER A 66 3.07 8.35 6.31
C SER A 66 2.55 9.43 5.34
N VAL A 67 1.98 9.07 4.19
CA VAL A 67 1.44 10.05 3.23
C VAL A 67 -0.08 10.15 3.22
N VAL A 68 -0.79 9.24 3.89
CA VAL A 68 -2.25 9.33 4.07
C VAL A 68 -2.62 10.14 5.31
N THR A 69 -3.82 10.69 5.32
CA THR A 69 -4.31 11.52 6.44
C THR A 69 -4.69 10.70 7.68
N HIS A 70 -5.08 9.42 7.52
CA HIS A 70 -5.55 8.55 8.60
C HIS A 70 -4.89 7.15 8.50
N PRO A 71 -3.60 7.02 8.82
CA PRO A 71 -2.94 5.72 8.89
C PRO A 71 -3.49 4.88 10.05
N VAL A 72 -3.64 3.57 9.85
CA VAL A 72 -4.09 2.63 10.89
C VAL A 72 -3.23 1.38 10.84
N ALA A 73 -2.54 1.08 11.93
CA ALA A 73 -1.78 -0.16 12.10
C ALA A 73 -2.74 -1.29 12.53
N VAL A 74 -2.81 -2.37 11.76
CA VAL A 74 -3.74 -3.48 11.98
C VAL A 74 -2.97 -4.76 12.21
N ASN A 75 -3.09 -5.38 13.38
CA ASN A 75 -2.26 -6.53 13.80
C ASN A 75 -0.76 -6.32 13.49
N PRO A 76 -0.17 -5.16 13.88
CA PRO A 76 1.14 -4.76 13.35
C PRO A 76 2.28 -5.67 13.80
N ASP A 77 3.26 -5.84 12.90
CA ASP A 77 4.58 -6.33 13.31
C ASP A 77 5.22 -5.40 14.37
N GLU A 78 6.24 -5.89 15.07
CA GLU A 78 6.85 -5.16 16.19
C GLU A 78 7.38 -3.77 15.79
N LEU A 79 7.91 -3.64 14.56
CA LEU A 79 8.47 -2.38 14.08
C LEU A 79 7.37 -1.40 13.67
N LEU A 80 6.30 -1.87 13.04
CA LEU A 80 5.14 -1.04 12.76
C LEU A 80 4.44 -0.61 14.05
N ARG A 81 4.32 -1.50 15.06
CA ARG A 81 3.74 -1.17 16.36
C ARG A 81 4.51 -0.04 17.03
N ALA A 82 5.84 -0.18 17.13
CA ALA A 82 6.70 0.85 17.71
C ALA A 82 6.60 2.18 16.97
N HIS A 83 6.54 2.16 15.63
CA HIS A 83 6.37 3.37 14.83
C HIS A 83 5.00 4.02 15.06
N ALA A 84 3.93 3.22 15.08
CA ALA A 84 2.58 3.68 15.31
C ALA A 84 2.43 4.34 16.69
N GLU A 85 2.96 3.72 17.75
CA GLU A 85 2.99 4.28 19.10
C GLU A 85 3.75 5.61 19.15
N ALA A 86 4.92 5.69 18.50
CA ALA A 86 5.74 6.90 18.46
C ALA A 86 5.07 8.08 17.72
N HIS A 87 4.20 7.81 16.75
CA HIS A 87 3.52 8.83 15.93
C HIS A 87 2.04 9.01 16.30
N GLY A 88 1.55 8.33 17.33
CA GLY A 88 0.14 8.37 17.76
C GLY A 88 -0.83 7.78 16.72
N TRP A 89 -0.39 6.85 15.88
CA TRP A 89 -1.26 6.18 14.92
C TRP A 89 -2.15 5.14 15.64
N PRO A 90 -3.44 5.06 15.29
CA PRO A 90 -4.33 4.02 15.81
C PRO A 90 -3.78 2.62 15.55
N VAL A 91 -3.86 1.76 16.58
CA VAL A 91 -3.57 0.32 16.48
C VAL A 91 -4.86 -0.45 16.69
N MET A 92 -5.13 -1.40 15.80
CA MET A 92 -6.32 -2.25 15.81
C MET A 92 -5.92 -3.73 15.76
N PHE A 93 -6.62 -4.56 16.54
CA PHE A 93 -6.52 -6.02 16.46
C PHE A 93 -7.85 -6.57 15.96
N LEU A 94 -7.83 -7.31 14.85
CA LEU A 94 -9.04 -7.82 14.18
C LEU A 94 -9.41 -9.25 14.60
N HIS A 95 -8.51 -9.92 15.30
CA HIS A 95 -8.67 -11.27 15.82
C HIS A 95 -7.85 -11.38 17.11
N ASP A 96 -8.28 -12.28 17.99
CA ASP A 96 -7.59 -12.62 19.24
C ASP A 96 -6.24 -13.31 19.01
#